data_AF-A0A7S1D604-F1
#
_entry.id   AF-A0A7S1D604-F1
#
_cell.length_a   1.000
_cell.length_b   1.000
_cell.length_c   1.000
_cell.angle_alpha   90.00
_cell.angle_beta   90.00
_cell.angle_gamma   90.00
#
_symmetry.space_group_name_H-M   'P 1'
#
loop_
_entity.id
_entity.type
_entity.pdbx_description
1 polymer ?
#
loop_
_entity_poly.entity_id
_entity_poly.type
_entity_poly.pdbx_seq_one_letter_code
_entity_poly.pdbx_strand_id
1 'polypeptide(L)'
;MIRQERRHQRLNGWVEREDGEWDWEEDDPNYVAPTLVAAATGQEPEGTPTLPSGIFRPKQSLGQNYLRDGNTVAKILRAFHMDATRDRPTVDHIVELGPGAGALTDP
;
A
#
# COMPACT_ATOMS: atom_id res chain seq x y z
N MET A 1 19.82 -37.98 -15.47
CA MET A 1 20.00 -36.75 -14.67
C MET A 1 19.52 -35.58 -15.52
N ILE A 2 18.39 -34.97 -15.17
CA ILE A 2 17.80 -33.85 -15.93
C ILE A 2 18.12 -32.58 -15.14
N ARG A 3 19.05 -31.75 -15.65
CA ARG A 3 19.23 -30.37 -15.17
C ARG A 3 18.05 -29.55 -15.69
N GLN A 4 17.14 -29.17 -14.80
CA GLN A 4 16.15 -28.14 -15.14
C GLN A 4 16.87 -26.79 -15.17
N GLU A 5 16.88 -26.14 -16.34
CA GLU A 5 17.24 -24.73 -16.47
C GLU A 5 16.22 -23.90 -15.69
N ARG A 6 16.68 -23.25 -14.62
CA ARG A 6 15.88 -22.25 -13.89
C ARG A 6 15.66 -21.08 -14.85
N ARG A 7 14.47 -20.99 -15.43
CA ARG A 7 14.01 -19.76 -16.08
C ARG A 7 14.02 -18.67 -15.01
N HIS A 8 14.93 -17.70 -15.13
CA HIS A 8 14.89 -16.47 -14.33
C HIS A 8 13.57 -15.76 -14.63
N GLN A 9 12.59 -15.92 -13.75
CA GLN A 9 11.42 -15.07 -13.74
C GLN A 9 11.92 -13.67 -13.43
N ARG A 10 11.75 -12.72 -14.35
CA ARG A 10 11.95 -11.30 -14.05
C ARG A 10 10.97 -10.95 -12.93
N LEU A 11 11.50 -10.60 -11.77
CA LEU A 11 10.73 -10.12 -10.63
C LEU A 11 10.44 -8.65 -10.88
N ASN A 12 9.16 -8.29 -10.99
CA ASN A 12 8.77 -6.90 -11.20
C ASN A 12 9.28 -6.03 -10.05
N GLY A 13 9.97 -4.93 -10.35
CA GLY A 13 10.52 -4.00 -9.36
C GLY A 13 11.91 -4.38 -8.83
N TRP A 14 12.51 -5.47 -9.31
CA TRP A 14 13.86 -5.91 -8.91
C TRP A 14 14.82 -5.89 -10.09
N VAL A 15 15.96 -5.22 -9.92
CA VAL A 15 17.06 -5.14 -10.88
C VAL A 15 18.23 -5.95 -10.36
N GLU A 16 18.73 -6.88 -11.19
CA GLU A 16 19.97 -7.61 -10.89
C GLU A 16 21.17 -6.78 -11.38
N ARG A 17 22.10 -6.47 -10.49
CA ARG A 17 23.36 -5.77 -10.78
C ARG A 17 24.38 -6.71 -11.44
N GLU A 18 25.42 -6.13 -12.05
CA GLU A 18 26.48 -6.88 -12.73
C GLU A 18 27.29 -7.82 -11.81
N ASP A 19 27.24 -7.58 -10.51
CA ASP A 19 27.85 -8.42 -9.45
C ASP A 19 26.94 -9.57 -8.98
N GLY A 20 25.69 -9.63 -9.47
CA GLY A 20 24.69 -10.61 -9.07
C GLY A 20 23.93 -10.26 -7.79
N GLU A 21 24.12 -9.05 -7.24
CA GLU A 21 23.28 -8.51 -6.18
C GLU A 21 21.96 -7.96 -6.75
N TRP A 22 20.93 -7.89 -5.92
CA TRP A 22 19.58 -7.49 -6.32
C TRP A 22 19.19 -6.22 -5.60
N ASP A 23 18.73 -5.22 -6.36
CA ASP A 23 18.22 -3.97 -5.82
C ASP A 23 16.80 -3.70 -6.29
N TRP A 24 16.11 -2.88 -5.52
CA TRP A 24 14.81 -2.37 -5.90
C TRP A 24 14.98 -1.33 -7.01
N GLU A 25 14.08 -1.34 -8.01
CA GLU A 25 14.07 -0.35 -9.10
C GLU A 25 14.00 1.09 -8.59
N GLU A 26 13.42 1.33 -7.40
CA GLU A 26 13.32 2.66 -6.77
C GLU A 26 14.65 3.16 -6.19
N ASP A 27 15.62 2.28 -5.96
CA ASP A 27 16.98 2.61 -5.51
C ASP A 27 17.92 2.94 -6.68
N ASP A 28 17.44 2.83 -7.93
CA ASP A 28 18.18 3.31 -9.11
C ASP A 28 18.22 4.85 -9.11
N PRO A 29 19.41 5.48 -9.17
CA PRO A 29 19.52 6.94 -9.22
C PRO A 29 18.82 7.59 -10.43
N ASN A 30 18.41 6.80 -11.43
CA ASN A 30 17.65 7.24 -12.60
C ASN A 30 16.14 6.91 -12.53
N TYR A 31 15.65 6.40 -11.40
CA TYR A 31 14.24 6.05 -11.26
C TYR A 31 13.33 7.29 -11.33
N VAL A 32 12.26 7.17 -12.11
CA VAL A 32 11.21 8.20 -12.25
C VAL A 32 9.87 7.57 -11.90
N ALA A 33 9.32 7.95 -10.75
CA ALA A 33 8.03 7.45 -10.29
C ALA A 33 6.88 7.91 -11.22
N PRO A 34 5.96 7.01 -11.61
CA PRO A 34 4.77 7.40 -12.35
C PRO A 34 3.85 8.28 -11.49
N THR A 35 3.49 9.46 -11.99
CA THR A 35 2.58 10.38 -11.29
C THR A 35 1.14 9.86 -11.37
N LEU A 36 0.62 9.35 -10.26
CA LEU A 36 -0.80 9.00 -10.10
C LEU A 36 -1.52 10.15 -9.37
N VAL A 37 -2.46 10.79 -10.04
CA VAL A 37 -3.27 11.86 -9.47
C VAL A 37 -4.46 11.22 -8.75
N ALA A 38 -4.41 11.15 -7.42
CA ALA A 38 -5.56 10.75 -6.60
C ALA A 38 -6.51 11.95 -6.45
N ALA A 39 -7.69 11.87 -7.04
CA ALA A 39 -8.74 12.87 -6.86
C ALA A 39 -9.49 12.58 -5.55
N ALA A 40 -9.26 13.40 -4.52
CA ALA A 40 -10.00 13.32 -3.26
C ALA A 40 -11.35 14.06 -3.40
N THR A 41 -12.45 13.31 -3.54
CA THR A 41 -13.82 13.84 -3.41
C THR A 41 -14.20 13.91 -1.93
N GLY A 42 -14.44 15.12 -1.42
CA GLY A 42 -14.80 15.36 -0.01
C GLY A 42 -16.23 14.95 0.35
N GLN A 43 -16.47 13.66 0.57
CA GLN A 43 -17.67 13.16 1.24
C GLN A 43 -17.38 12.89 2.73
N GLU A 44 -18.37 13.18 3.59
CA GLU A 44 -18.37 12.80 5.01
C GLU A 44 -18.22 11.29 5.18
N PRO A 45 -17.63 10.80 6.30
CA PRO A 45 -17.27 9.39 6.47
C PRO A 45 -18.53 8.51 6.58
N GLU A 46 -18.99 8.02 5.44
CA GLU A 46 -19.96 6.94 5.37
C GLU A 46 -19.25 5.68 5.87
N GLY A 47 -19.78 5.07 6.95
CA GLY A 47 -19.05 4.09 7.75
C GLY A 47 -18.33 2.98 6.97
N THR A 48 -17.31 2.39 7.62
CA THR A 48 -16.35 1.43 7.07
C THR A 48 -16.92 0.59 5.92
N PRO A 49 -16.33 0.61 4.70
CA PRO A 49 -16.84 -0.14 3.57
C PRO A 49 -17.06 -1.61 3.96
N THR A 50 -18.32 -2.03 3.91
CA THR A 50 -18.71 -3.39 4.29
C THR A 50 -18.49 -4.29 3.10
N LEU A 51 -17.54 -5.21 3.24
CA LEU A 51 -17.14 -6.10 2.15
C LEU A 51 -18.31 -7.01 1.70
N PRO A 52 -18.50 -7.23 0.38
CA PRO A 52 -19.48 -8.18 -0.12
C PRO A 52 -19.16 -9.59 0.38
N SER A 53 -20.16 -10.24 0.98
CA SER A 53 -20.00 -11.56 1.59
C SER A 53 -19.56 -12.59 0.56
N GLY A 54 -18.34 -13.13 0.71
CA GLY A 54 -17.86 -14.31 -0.03
C GLY A 54 -16.62 -14.09 -0.90
N ILE A 55 -16.32 -12.85 -1.31
CA ILE A 55 -15.19 -12.56 -2.22
C ILE A 55 -13.88 -12.30 -1.45
N PHE A 56 -13.97 -11.76 -0.24
CA PHE A 56 -12.80 -11.41 0.57
C PHE A 56 -12.66 -12.36 1.76
N ARG A 57 -11.79 -13.35 1.63
CA ARG A 57 -11.42 -14.25 2.74
C ARG A 57 -9.99 -13.91 3.18
N PRO A 58 -9.81 -13.33 4.39
CA PRO A 58 -8.50 -13.03 4.91
C PRO A 58 -7.63 -14.29 4.99
N LYS A 59 -6.45 -14.26 4.39
CA LYS A 59 -5.48 -15.35 4.50
C LYS A 59 -4.71 -15.20 5.81
N GLN A 60 -4.99 -16.08 6.77
CA GLN A 60 -4.34 -16.07 8.08
C GLN A 60 -2.82 -16.25 8.01
N SER A 61 -2.32 -17.03 7.05
CA SER A 61 -0.87 -17.19 6.82
C SER A 61 -0.16 -15.89 6.40
N LEU A 62 -0.91 -14.89 5.93
CA LEU A 62 -0.40 -13.56 5.58
C LEU A 62 -0.67 -12.51 6.67
N GLY A 63 -1.16 -12.92 7.84
CA GLY A 63 -1.47 -12.01 8.95
C GLY A 63 -2.61 -11.01 8.65
N GLN A 64 -3.43 -11.28 7.63
CA GLN A 64 -4.47 -10.36 7.18
C GLN A 64 -5.59 -10.23 8.24
N ASN A 65 -5.64 -9.07 8.88
CA ASN A 65 -6.72 -8.64 9.76
C ASN A 65 -7.14 -7.24 9.32
N TYR A 66 -8.45 -7.03 9.14
CA TYR A 66 -8.98 -5.78 8.57
C TYR A 66 -9.76 -4.99 9.61
N LEU A 67 -9.67 -3.66 9.53
CA LEU A 67 -10.45 -2.76 10.36
C LEU A 67 -11.93 -2.85 10.00
N ARG A 68 -12.78 -2.80 11.02
CA ARG A 68 -14.25 -2.86 10.87
C ARG A 68 -14.95 -1.66 11.52
N ASP A 69 -14.37 -1.10 12.57
CA ASP A 69 -14.95 0.00 13.34
C ASP A 69 -14.53 1.37 12.78
N GLY A 70 -15.52 2.16 12.35
CA GLY A 70 -15.29 3.49 11.77
C GLY A 70 -14.75 4.50 12.77
N ASN A 71 -15.08 4.38 14.07
CA ASN A 71 -14.53 5.28 15.08
C ASN A 71 -13.02 5.10 15.24
N THR A 72 -12.54 3.87 15.17
CA THR A 72 -11.12 3.55 15.21
C THR A 72 -10.41 4.09 13.97
N VAL A 73 -10.99 3.93 12.77
CA VAL A 73 -10.51 4.53 11.52
C VAL A 73 -10.36 6.05 11.65
N ALA A 74 -11.42 6.74 12.09
CA ALA A 74 -11.41 8.19 12.27
C ALA A 74 -10.35 8.67 13.28
N LYS A 75 -10.13 7.93 14.37
CA LYS A 75 -9.06 8.23 15.34
C LYS A 75 -7.67 8.08 14.73
N ILE A 76 -7.45 7.03 13.92
CA ILE A 76 -6.18 6.81 13.21
C ILE A 76 -5.91 7.96 12.25
N LEU A 77 -6.87 8.32 11.40
CA LEU A 77 -6.73 9.42 10.44
C LEU A 77 -6.43 10.75 11.14
N ARG A 78 -7.15 11.06 12.23
CA ARG A 78 -6.92 12.29 13.00
C ARG A 78 -5.52 12.32 13.63
N ALA A 79 -5.09 11.21 14.24
CA ALA A 79 -3.75 11.11 14.83
C ALA A 79 -2.65 11.24 13.76
N PHE A 80 -2.82 10.55 12.63
CA PHE A 80 -1.91 10.64 11.49
C PHE A 80 -1.82 12.07 10.94
N HIS A 81 -2.95 12.73 10.70
CA HIS A 81 -2.97 14.10 10.20
C HIS A 81 -2.23 15.05 11.15
N MET A 82 -2.54 15.00 12.45
CA MET A 82 -1.87 15.84 13.45
C MET A 82 -0.35 15.64 13.49
N ASP A 83 0.12 14.42 13.27
CA ASP A 83 1.55 14.11 13.23
C ASP A 83 2.18 14.58 11.91
N ALA A 84 1.58 14.23 10.78
CA ALA A 84 2.06 14.53 9.44
C ALA A 84 2.08 16.03 9.12
N THR A 85 1.20 16.82 9.75
CA THR A 85 1.14 18.28 9.61
C THR A 85 1.73 19.04 10.80
N ARG A 86 2.49 18.39 11.68
CA ARG A 86 3.08 19.06 12.85
C ARG A 86 4.03 20.19 12.46
N ASP A 87 4.93 19.88 11.52
CA ASP A 87 6.01 20.78 11.10
C ASP A 87 5.73 21.43 9.73
N ARG A 88 4.71 20.97 9.02
CA ARG A 88 4.28 21.47 7.70
C ARG A 88 2.76 21.56 7.62
N PRO A 89 2.18 22.58 6.98
CA PRO A 89 0.73 22.78 6.98
C PRO A 89 -0.03 21.77 6.10
N THR A 90 0.65 21.09 5.17
CA THR A 90 0.03 20.20 4.18
C THR A 90 0.76 18.87 4.06
N VAL A 91 0.01 17.83 3.66
CA VAL A 91 0.54 16.51 3.30
C VAL A 91 0.36 16.34 1.80
N ASP A 92 1.48 16.28 1.06
CA ASP A 92 1.44 16.22 -0.41
C ASP A 92 1.08 14.82 -0.92
N HIS A 93 1.58 13.78 -0.24
CA HIS A 93 1.39 12.38 -0.62
C HIS A 93 1.29 11.48 0.62
N ILE A 94 0.48 10.43 0.51
CA ILE A 94 0.31 9.39 1.53
C ILE A 94 0.61 8.04 0.89
N VAL A 95 1.46 7.25 1.54
CA VAL A 95 1.76 5.87 1.13
C VAL A 95 1.13 4.94 2.16
N GLU A 96 0.22 4.08 1.70
CA GLU A 96 -0.43 3.07 2.52
C GLU A 96 0.13 1.68 2.20
N LEU A 97 0.56 0.97 3.24
CA LEU A 97 1.04 -0.40 3.13
C LEU A 97 -0.03 -1.38 3.61
N GLY A 98 -0.41 -2.32 2.74
CA GLY A 98 -1.45 -3.29 3.03
C GLY A 98 -2.86 -2.68 3.10
N PRO A 99 -3.32 -1.97 2.05
CA PRO A 99 -4.62 -1.27 2.05
C PRO A 99 -5.81 -2.21 2.29
N GLY A 100 -5.63 -3.50 1.96
CA GLY A 100 -6.59 -4.53 2.32
C GLY A 100 -7.96 -4.29 1.68
N ALA A 101 -8.95 -4.01 2.53
CA ALA A 101 -10.32 -3.75 2.12
C ALA A 101 -10.60 -2.26 1.80
N GLY A 102 -9.60 -1.39 1.91
CA GLY A 102 -9.76 0.06 1.70
C GLY A 102 -10.35 0.80 2.90
N ALA A 103 -10.33 0.21 4.10
CA ALA A 103 -10.94 0.82 5.29
C ALA A 103 -10.29 2.16 5.71
N LEU A 104 -9.04 2.41 5.33
CA LEU A 104 -8.35 3.70 5.51
C LEU A 104 -8.17 4.46 4.18
N THR A 105 -8.27 3.77 3.05
CA THR A 105 -8.10 4.34 1.71
C THR A 105 -9.35 5.08 1.23
N ASP A 106 -10.53 4.49 1.45
CA ASP A 106 -11.84 5.01 1.03
C ASP A 106 -12.76 5.34 2.24
N PRO A 107 -12.29 6.08 3.27
CA PRO A 107 -13.03 6.33 4.50
C PRO A 107 -14.12 7.41 4.35
#